data_AF-A0A349JYF9-F1
#
_entry.id   AF-A0A349JYF9-F1
#
_cell.length_a   1.000
_cell.length_b   1.000
_cell.length_c   1.000
_cell.angle_alpha   90.00
_cell.angle_beta   90.00
_cell.angle_gamma   90.00
#
_symmetry.space_group_name_H-M   'P 1'
#
loop_
_entity.id
_entity.type
_entity.pdbx_description
1 polymer ?
#
loop_
_entity_poly.entity_id
_entity_poly.type
_entity_poly.pdbx_seq_one_letter_code
_entity_poly.pdbx_strand_id
1 'polypeptide(L)'
;MRHGQIAFLILLSLGPAGAIVIDGPSPEDASHLPPTAAVARIHTPFGLTASGTLLPGGRYVLTAAHVVSPVPEDRISYGLIEFPSCAGKPRCRWKSVYLHPKAADHRLSRIWDAALIELDSPISPDVIAGVPPTT
;
A
#
# COMPACT_ATOMS: atom_id res chain seq x y z
N MET A 1 -12.63 44.27 -5.12
CA MET A 1 -12.10 43.64 -3.90
C MET A 1 -11.85 42.17 -4.21
N ARG A 2 -10.59 41.79 -4.46
CA ARG A 2 -10.19 40.42 -4.87
C ARG A 2 -9.85 39.61 -3.63
N HIS A 3 -10.56 38.50 -3.41
CA HIS A 3 -10.24 37.52 -2.39
C HIS A 3 -9.05 36.68 -2.86
N GLY A 4 -7.89 36.88 -2.23
CA GLY A 4 -6.71 36.04 -2.44
C GLY A 4 -6.88 34.71 -1.70
N GLN A 5 -7.05 33.62 -2.45
CA GLN A 5 -6.96 32.27 -1.92
C GLN A 5 -5.52 32.00 -1.48
N ILE A 6 -5.33 31.77 -0.17
CA ILE A 6 -4.06 31.34 0.39
C ILE A 6 -3.94 29.83 0.11
N ALA A 7 -3.11 29.48 -0.86
CA ALA A 7 -2.69 28.11 -1.10
C ALA A 7 -1.72 27.68 0.01
N PHE A 8 -2.17 26.80 0.89
CA PHE A 8 -1.34 26.22 1.95
C PHE A 8 -0.55 25.04 1.35
N LEU A 9 0.57 25.36 0.70
CA LEU A 9 1.57 24.39 0.26
C LEU A 9 2.42 23.97 1.45
N ILE A 10 2.03 22.90 2.15
CA ILE A 10 2.91 22.26 3.13
C ILE A 10 3.92 21.42 2.35
N LEU A 11 5.09 22.02 2.09
CA LEU A 11 6.29 21.28 1.68
C LEU A 11 6.83 20.52 2.90
N LEU A 12 6.38 19.28 3.09
CA LEU A 12 7.12 18.32 3.90
C LEU A 12 8.26 17.80 3.04
N SER A 13 9.47 18.30 3.27
CA SER A 13 10.70 17.75 2.73
C SER A 13 10.87 16.31 3.23
N LEU A 14 10.35 15.34 2.48
CA LEU A 14 10.66 13.93 2.67
C LEU A 14 12.11 13.72 2.22
N GLY A 15 13.03 13.63 3.19
CA GLY A 15 14.27 12.89 2.97
C GLY A 15 13.96 11.46 2.53
N PRO A 16 14.92 10.71 1.97
CA PRO A 16 14.68 9.34 1.51
C PRO A 16 14.09 8.54 2.68
N ALA A 17 12.83 8.13 2.54
CA ALA A 17 12.13 7.35 3.54
C ALA A 17 12.89 6.03 3.71
N GLY A 18 13.75 5.98 4.73
CA GLY A 18 14.36 4.74 5.17
C GLY A 18 13.24 3.74 5.44
N ALA A 19 13.36 2.55 4.88
CA ALA A 19 12.43 1.48 5.19
C ALA A 19 12.55 1.19 6.69
N ILE A 20 11.50 1.47 7.47
CA ILE A 20 11.43 0.97 8.84
C ILE A 20 11.25 -0.54 8.72
N VAL A 21 12.33 -1.28 8.94
CA VAL A 21 12.28 -2.72 9.13
C VAL A 21 11.82 -2.93 10.56
N ILE A 22 10.58 -3.33 10.74
CA ILE A 22 10.07 -3.78 12.04
C ILE A 22 10.47 -5.24 12.14
N ASP A 23 11.36 -5.56 13.08
CA ASP A 23 11.63 -6.95 13.42
C ASP A 23 10.33 -7.57 13.91
N GLY A 24 9.84 -8.55 13.15
CA GLY A 24 8.64 -9.30 13.51
C GLY A 24 8.86 -10.09 14.80
N PRO A 25 7.78 -10.56 15.43
CA PRO A 25 7.89 -11.50 16.55
C PRO A 25 8.75 -12.70 16.15
N SER A 26 9.45 -13.28 17.14
CA SER A 26 10.21 -14.53 16.96
C SER A 26 9.34 -15.57 16.24
N PRO A 27 9.90 -16.43 15.37
CA PRO A 27 9.13 -17.50 14.71
C PRO A 27 8.30 -18.36 15.67
N GLU A 28 8.79 -18.51 16.90
CA GLU A 28 8.14 -19.24 17.99
C GLU A 28 6.86 -18.51 18.47
N ASP A 29 6.92 -17.19 18.63
CA ASP A 29 5.81 -16.31 19.02
C ASP A 29 4.82 -16.05 17.85
N ALA A 30 5.31 -16.12 16.61
CA ALA A 30 4.53 -15.91 15.41
C ALA A 30 3.63 -17.10 15.05
N SER A 31 3.87 -18.28 15.65
CA SER A 31 3.11 -19.52 15.39
C SER A 31 1.62 -19.43 15.74
N HIS A 32 1.25 -18.51 16.64
CA HIS A 32 -0.13 -18.24 17.05
C HIS A 32 -0.78 -17.07 16.30
N LEU A 33 0.01 -16.31 15.54
CA LEU A 33 -0.50 -15.22 14.74
C LEU A 33 -0.99 -15.78 13.40
N PRO A 34 -2.14 -15.30 12.89
CA PRO A 34 -2.52 -15.63 11.51
C PRO A 34 -1.35 -15.22 10.60
N PRO A 35 -1.00 -16.04 9.58
CA PRO A 35 0.18 -15.82 8.76
C PRO A 35 0.22 -14.36 8.30
N THR A 36 1.19 -13.61 8.81
CA THR A 36 1.30 -12.18 8.55
C THR A 36 1.47 -11.99 7.05
N ALA A 37 0.41 -11.55 6.40
CA ALA A 37 0.43 -11.27 4.98
C ALA A 37 1.30 -10.02 4.78
N ALA A 38 2.34 -10.16 3.96
CA ALA A 38 3.53 -9.31 3.92
C ALA A 38 3.28 -7.79 3.90
N VAL A 39 4.25 -7.03 4.40
CA VAL A 39 4.26 -5.56 4.25
C VAL A 39 4.50 -5.19 2.79
N ALA A 40 3.59 -4.38 2.25
CA ALA A 40 3.67 -3.81 0.92
C ALA A 40 4.28 -2.40 0.98
N ARG A 41 5.24 -2.12 0.11
CA ARG A 41 5.65 -0.77 -0.25
C ARG A 41 4.84 -0.35 -1.48
N ILE A 42 4.10 0.73 -1.33
CA ILE A 42 3.20 1.27 -2.34
C ILE A 42 3.88 2.46 -3.00
N HIS A 43 4.06 2.40 -4.31
CA HIS A 43 4.53 3.51 -5.13
C HIS A 43 3.36 4.04 -5.94
N THR A 44 2.97 5.28 -5.67
CA THR A 44 1.91 5.96 -6.41
C THR A 44 2.44 6.42 -7.78
N PRO A 45 1.55 6.64 -8.77
CA PRO A 45 1.91 7.24 -10.05
C PRO A 45 2.56 8.64 -9.95
N PHE A 46 2.47 9.30 -8.80
CA PHE A 46 3.02 10.63 -8.55
C PHE A 46 4.39 10.60 -7.85
N GLY A 47 4.98 9.42 -7.68
CA GLY A 47 6.28 9.27 -7.01
C GLY A 47 6.22 9.29 -5.48
N LEU A 48 5.04 9.38 -4.88
CA LEU A 48 4.86 9.22 -3.43
C LEU A 48 4.97 7.74 -3.05
N THR A 49 5.55 7.49 -1.89
CA THR A 49 5.67 6.14 -1.31
C THR A 49 4.83 6.05 -0.03
N ALA A 50 4.10 4.95 0.11
CA ALA A 50 3.31 4.63 1.29
C ALA A 50 3.50 3.15 1.65
N SER A 51 2.88 2.72 2.75
CA SER A 51 2.85 1.32 3.18
C SER A 51 1.43 0.74 3.07
N GLY A 52 1.39 -0.58 3.00
CA GLY A 52 0.17 -1.35 3.13
C GLY A 52 0.46 -2.75 3.61
N THR A 53 -0.61 -3.54 3.73
CA THR A 53 -0.55 -4.92 4.17
C THR A 53 -1.17 -5.77 3.08
N LEU A 54 -0.41 -6.74 2.53
CA LEU A 54 -0.98 -7.77 1.68
C LEU A 54 -2.06 -8.50 2.48
N LEU A 55 -3.18 -8.85 1.87
CA LEU A 55 -4.22 -9.63 2.53
C LEU A 55 -4.07 -11.13 2.18
N PRO A 56 -4.64 -12.02 3.02
CA PRO A 56 -4.72 -13.44 2.69
C PRO A 56 -5.26 -13.67 1.27
N GLY A 57 -4.67 -14.62 0.54
CA GLY A 57 -4.97 -14.87 -0.87
C GLY A 57 -4.18 -14.03 -1.87
N GLY A 58 -3.33 -13.09 -1.41
CA GLY A 58 -2.29 -12.47 -2.23
C GLY A 58 -2.77 -11.56 -3.36
N ARG A 59 -4.08 -11.26 -3.43
CA ARG A 59 -4.72 -10.47 -4.50
C ARG A 59 -4.86 -8.99 -4.14
N TYR A 60 -4.98 -8.66 -2.86
CA TYR A 60 -5.33 -7.32 -2.40
C TYR A 60 -4.32 -6.80 -1.38
N VAL A 61 -4.04 -5.50 -1.43
CA VAL A 61 -3.28 -4.77 -0.40
C VAL A 61 -4.22 -3.78 0.30
N LEU A 62 -4.30 -3.87 1.62
CA LEU A 62 -4.98 -2.88 2.45
C LEU A 62 -4.04 -1.69 2.70
N THR A 63 -4.54 -0.47 2.50
CA THR A 63 -3.83 0.78 2.77
C THR A 63 -4.81 1.89 3.19
N ALA A 64 -4.29 3.08 3.43
CA ALA A 64 -5.10 4.25 3.74
C ALA A 64 -5.76 4.84 2.47
N ALA A 65 -6.98 5.36 2.60
CA ALA A 65 -7.71 5.96 1.50
C ALA A 65 -7.02 7.21 0.95
N HIS A 66 -6.38 8.02 1.82
CA HIS A 66 -5.69 9.22 1.39
C HIS A 66 -4.47 8.95 0.47
N VAL A 67 -3.94 7.72 0.46
CA VAL A 67 -2.83 7.31 -0.42
C VAL A 67 -3.29 7.20 -1.88
N VAL A 68 -4.50 6.67 -2.09
CA VAL A 68 -4.99 6.30 -3.43
C VAL A 68 -6.08 7.21 -3.96
N SER A 69 -6.83 7.90 -3.08
CA SER A 69 -7.88 8.84 -3.50
C SER A 69 -7.43 9.99 -4.40
N PRO A 70 -6.18 10.50 -4.35
CA PRO A 70 -5.72 11.50 -5.30
C PRO A 70 -5.38 10.94 -6.69
N VAL A 71 -5.35 9.62 -6.86
CA VAL A 71 -4.94 8.96 -8.11
C VAL A 71 -6.15 8.86 -9.05
N PRO A 72 -6.10 9.49 -10.24
CA PRO A 72 -7.20 9.40 -11.20
C PRO A 72 -7.22 8.00 -11.86
N GLU A 73 -8.41 7.60 -12.31
CA GLU A 73 -8.66 6.24 -12.81
C GLU A 73 -7.73 5.84 -13.97
N ASP A 74 -7.46 6.77 -14.89
CA ASP A 74 -6.58 6.58 -16.05
C ASP A 74 -5.11 6.33 -15.66
N ARG A 75 -4.74 6.62 -14.40
CA ARG A 75 -3.38 6.43 -13.89
C ARG A 75 -3.22 5.27 -12.92
N ILE A 76 -4.30 4.56 -12.57
CA ILE A 76 -4.24 3.44 -11.61
C ILE A 76 -3.15 2.43 -12.02
N SER A 77 -3.10 2.04 -13.30
CA SER A 77 -2.17 1.02 -13.81
C SER A 77 -0.69 1.42 -13.76
N TYR A 78 -0.38 2.69 -13.50
CA TYR A 78 1.00 3.17 -13.28
C TYR A 78 1.46 3.00 -11.83
N GLY A 79 0.56 2.67 -10.92
CA GLY A 79 0.93 2.34 -9.54
C GLY A 79 1.72 1.04 -9.48
N LEU A 80 2.68 0.98 -8.55
CA LEU A 80 3.53 -0.18 -8.34
C LEU A 80 3.51 -0.60 -6.87
N ILE A 81 3.49 -1.89 -6.61
CA ILE A 81 3.66 -2.50 -5.30
C ILE A 81 4.96 -3.30 -5.30
N GLU A 82 5.73 -3.15 -4.23
CA GLU A 82 6.90 -3.98 -3.92
C GLU A 82 6.66 -4.66 -2.57
N PHE A 83 7.10 -5.92 -2.43
CA PHE A 83 7.06 -6.63 -1.15
C PHE A 83 8.50 -6.91 -0.68
N PRO A 84 9.11 -5.99 0.10
CA PRO A 84 10.53 -6.06 0.43
C PRO A 84 10.90 -7.29 1.28
N SER A 85 9.95 -7.81 2.07
CA SER A 85 10.12 -8.96 2.95
C SER A 85 9.95 -10.31 2.24
N CYS A 86 9.51 -10.31 0.97
CA CYS A 86 9.25 -11.55 0.23
C CYS A 86 10.49 -12.01 -0.56
N ALA A 87 10.62 -13.33 -0.73
CA ALA A 87 11.69 -13.91 -1.54
C ALA A 87 11.59 -13.41 -2.99
N GLY A 88 12.72 -13.01 -3.58
CA GLY A 88 12.75 -12.46 -4.95
C GLY A 88 12.21 -11.03 -5.11
N LYS A 89 11.75 -10.37 -4.03
CA LYS A 89 11.24 -8.98 -4.03
C LYS A 89 10.24 -8.70 -5.18
N PRO A 90 9.11 -9.44 -5.21
CA PRO A 90 8.16 -9.33 -6.30
C PRO A 90 7.63 -7.91 -6.41
N ARG A 91 7.43 -7.49 -7.66
CA ARG A 91 6.82 -6.21 -8.02
C ARG A 91 5.56 -6.47 -8.82
N CYS A 92 4.49 -5.76 -8.49
CA CYS A 92 3.21 -5.91 -9.17
C CYS A 92 2.58 -4.54 -9.44
N ARG A 93 1.91 -4.39 -10.59
CA ARG A 93 1.14 -3.19 -10.90
C ARG A 93 -0.22 -3.23 -10.22
N TRP A 94 -0.81 -2.06 -10.05
CA TRP A 94 -2.19 -1.98 -9.59
C TRP A 94 -3.12 -2.30 -10.75
N LYS A 95 -4.16 -3.06 -10.49
CA LYS A 95 -5.25 -3.34 -11.42
C LYS A 95 -6.43 -2.41 -11.19
N SER A 96 -6.81 -2.24 -9.93
CA SER A 96 -7.93 -1.42 -9.50
C SER A 96 -7.72 -0.92 -8.07
N VAL A 97 -8.47 0.11 -7.67
CA VAL A 97 -8.50 0.61 -6.30
C VAL A 97 -9.94 0.70 -5.82
N TYR A 98 -10.17 0.32 -4.57
CA TYR A 98 -11.48 0.37 -3.92
C TYR A 98 -11.37 1.21 -2.66
N LEU A 99 -12.00 2.38 -2.67
CA LEU A 99 -12.12 3.21 -1.48
C LEU A 99 -13.22 2.65 -0.58
N HIS A 100 -13.05 2.79 0.74
CA HIS A 100 -14.17 2.58 1.65
C HIS A 100 -15.33 3.52 1.25
N PRO A 101 -16.60 3.08 1.21
CA PRO A 101 -17.71 3.91 0.71
C PRO A 101 -17.87 5.25 1.43
N LYS A 102 -17.57 5.27 2.74
CA LYS A 102 -17.58 6.51 3.55
C LYS A 102 -16.30 7.35 3.46
N ALA A 103 -15.24 6.84 2.83
CA ALA A 103 -14.02 7.60 2.54
C ALA A 103 -14.22 8.58 1.38
N ALA A 104 -15.08 8.20 0.42
CA ALA A 104 -15.45 9.04 -0.72
C ALA A 104 -16.26 10.28 -0.31
N ASP A 105 -16.83 10.30 0.90
CA ASP A 105 -17.44 11.49 1.48
C ASP A 105 -16.35 12.41 2.04
N HIS A 106 -16.03 13.49 1.33
CA HIS A 106 -15.04 14.49 1.74
C HIS A 106 -15.30 15.11 3.11
N ARG A 107 -16.53 15.06 3.65
CA ARG A 107 -16.85 15.56 4.99
C ARG A 107 -16.35 14.66 6.11
N LEU A 108 -16.17 13.36 5.82
CA LEU A 108 -15.83 12.30 6.77
C LEU A 108 -14.56 11.53 6.37
N SER A 109 -13.90 11.93 5.29
CA SER A 109 -12.84 11.18 4.61
C SER A 109 -11.64 10.84 5.50
N ARG A 110 -11.42 11.58 6.59
CA ARG A 110 -10.36 11.31 7.57
C ARG A 110 -10.74 10.31 8.66
N ILE A 111 -12.03 10.00 8.82
CA ILE A 111 -12.53 9.02 9.80
C ILE A 111 -12.48 7.61 9.19
N TRP A 112 -12.84 7.50 7.91
CA TRP A 112 -12.88 6.23 7.20
C TRP A 112 -11.71 6.11 6.22
N ASP A 113 -10.49 6.18 6.73
CA ASP A 113 -9.27 6.25 5.93
C ASP A 113 -8.75 4.85 5.55
N ALA A 114 -9.53 4.12 4.75
CA ALA A 114 -9.20 2.76 4.32
C ALA A 114 -9.50 2.54 2.83
N ALA A 115 -8.60 1.84 2.15
CA ALA A 115 -8.76 1.43 0.76
C ALA A 115 -8.07 0.09 0.48
N LEU A 116 -8.54 -0.59 -0.56
CA LEU A 116 -7.92 -1.79 -1.11
C LEU A 116 -7.31 -1.47 -2.47
N ILE A 117 -6.11 -1.96 -2.72
CA ILE A 117 -5.48 -2.01 -4.05
C ILE A 117 -5.58 -3.46 -4.53
N GLU A 118 -6.20 -3.70 -5.68
CA GLU A 118 -6.14 -4.99 -6.35
C GLU A 118 -4.85 -5.07 -7.17
N LEU A 119 -4.13 -6.18 -7.03
CA LEU A 119 -2.91 -6.47 -7.79
C LEU A 119 -3.26 -7.04 -9.17
N ASP A 120 -2.53 -6.66 -10.20
CA ASP A 120 -2.67 -7.21 -11.57
C ASP A 120 -2.42 -8.72 -11.62
N SER A 121 -1.42 -9.18 -10.88
CA SER A 121 -1.11 -10.60 -10.65
C SER A 121 -1.10 -10.90 -9.15
N PRO A 122 -1.73 -12.00 -8.70
CA PRO A 122 -1.70 -12.36 -7.29
C PRO A 122 -0.28 -12.78 -6.88
N ILE A 123 0.10 -12.49 -5.64
CA ILE A 123 1.36 -12.95 -5.06
C ILE A 123 1.15 -14.33 -4.44
N SER A 124 1.98 -15.31 -4.83
CA SER A 124 1.91 -16.66 -4.26
C SER A 124 2.15 -16.64 -2.75
N PRO A 125 1.40 -17.42 -1.96
CA PRO A 125 1.68 -17.62 -0.53
C PRO A 125 3.11 -18.11 -0.25
N ASP A 126 3.71 -18.88 -1.16
CA ASP A 126 5.08 -19.41 -0.99
C ASP A 126 6.13 -18.27 -1.00
N VAL A 127 5.90 -17.27 -1.87
CA VAL A 127 6.75 -16.09 -2.00
C VAL A 127 6.65 -15.20 -0.75
N ILE A 128 5.47 -15.19 -0.11
CA ILE A 128 5.19 -14.46 1.14
C ILE A 128 5.89 -15.12 2.33
N ALA A 129 5.90 -16.45 2.38
CA ALA A 129 6.54 -17.23 3.45
C ALA A 129 8.09 -17.22 3.38
N GLY A 130 8.67 -16.53 2.40
CA GLY A 130 10.13 -16.50 2.21
C GLY A 130 10.70 -17.81 1.68
N VAL A 131 9.85 -18.73 1.20
CA VAL A 131 10.28 -19.97 0.57
C VAL A 131 10.72 -19.64 -0.86
N PRO A 132 11.97 -19.97 -1.26
CA PRO A 132 12.42 -19.74 -2.62
C PRO A 132 11.54 -20.52 -3.60
N PRO A 133 11.21 -19.96 -4.78
CA PRO A 133 10.38 -20.65 -5.76
C PRO A 133 11.06 -21.95 -6.17
N THR A 134 10.30 -23.06 -6.14
CA THR A 134 10.75 -24.34 -6.69
C THR A 134 10.90 -24.20 -8.20
N THR A 135 12.15 -24.27 -8.67
CA THR A 135 12.50 -24.44 -10.09
C THR A 135 12.15 -25.82 -10.58
#